data_AF-A0A7S3TEP1-F1
#
_entry.id   AF-A0A7S3TEP1-F1
#
_cell.length_a   1.000
_cell.length_b   1.000
_cell.length_c   1.000
_cell.angle_alpha   90.00
_cell.angle_beta   90.00
_cell.angle_gamma   90.00
#
_symmetry.space_group_name_H-M   'P 1'
#
loop_
_entity.id
_entity.type
_entity.pdbx_description
1 polymer ?
#
loop_
_entity_poly.entity_id
_entity_poly.type
_entity_poly.pdbx_seq_one_letter_code
_entity_poly.pdbx_strand_id
1 'polypeptide(L)'
;EIESTYALRLTLPDEFHLWDTTRCVVGDVETGEEITPNYSCTANSDDMTIVIEDYVDSTLAGNTDFEISISSIRNPGTFDIDATLGIESLSSANAVGAVDLGQKDLKDTMSFVNTTIDAFTVVAESTAVGNFPTSYTFTVQPRGEIDKDSYLIVKFPNEIIIHDSDKLEKSCGTPLVDFTNYRVACRVTGQEVKITKGFDYAGTTNMTDISDGSIAPPIIEFTIPYLRNPRTSVDATGAFNVTIYNNANEITYLWNSTDSPTVSMSGASQ
;
A
#
# COMPACT_ATOMS: atom_id res chain seq x y z
N GLU A 1 39.92 -17.31 -10.74
CA GLU A 1 38.61 -17.42 -11.39
C GLU A 1 37.56 -17.10 -10.34
N ILE A 2 36.71 -16.11 -10.59
CA ILE A 2 35.54 -15.90 -9.74
C ILE A 2 34.60 -17.03 -10.13
N GLU A 3 34.42 -18.02 -9.26
CA GLU A 3 33.43 -19.07 -9.49
C GLU A 3 32.06 -18.41 -9.58
N SER A 4 31.34 -18.69 -10.67
CA SER A 4 30.03 -18.16 -11.04
C SER A 4 28.91 -18.71 -10.14
N THR A 5 29.09 -18.65 -8.83
CA THR A 5 28.16 -19.22 -7.84
C THR A 5 27.91 -18.32 -6.66
N TYR A 6 28.46 -17.10 -6.64
CA TYR A 6 28.18 -16.17 -5.55
C TYR A 6 26.75 -15.64 -5.66
N ALA A 7 26.09 -15.59 -4.51
CA ALA A 7 24.79 -14.97 -4.37
C ALA A 7 24.84 -13.86 -3.32
N LEU A 8 24.05 -12.82 -3.53
CA LEU A 8 23.78 -11.77 -2.56
C LEU A 8 22.43 -12.03 -1.94
N ARG A 9 22.36 -12.10 -0.61
CA ARG A 9 21.11 -12.15 0.14
C ARG A 9 20.89 -10.83 0.85
N LEU A 10 19.75 -10.21 0.57
CA LEU A 10 19.22 -9.06 1.29
C LEU A 10 18.11 -9.55 2.21
N THR A 11 18.15 -9.15 3.47
CA THR A 11 17.08 -9.42 4.45
C THR A 11 16.44 -8.10 4.83
N LEU A 12 15.18 -7.93 4.42
CA LEU A 12 14.40 -6.74 4.70
C LEU A 12 13.81 -6.81 6.12
N PRO A 13 13.64 -5.66 6.78
CA PRO A 13 12.90 -5.56 8.04
C PRO A 13 11.41 -5.92 7.87
N ASP A 14 10.79 -6.45 8.93
CA ASP A 14 9.38 -6.90 8.93
C ASP A 14 8.38 -5.76 8.70
N GLU A 15 8.80 -4.50 8.88
CA GLU A 15 7.95 -3.32 8.64
C GLU A 15 7.72 -3.04 7.15
N PHE A 16 8.54 -3.62 6.28
CA PHE A 16 8.34 -3.56 4.83
C PHE A 16 7.39 -4.65 4.38
N HIS A 17 6.92 -4.52 3.15
CA HIS A 17 6.25 -5.63 2.49
C HIS A 17 6.98 -5.96 1.20
N LEU A 18 7.29 -7.24 1.04
CA LEU A 18 7.96 -7.81 -0.11
C LEU A 18 6.99 -8.72 -0.85
N TRP A 19 6.89 -8.56 -2.16
CA TRP A 19 6.13 -9.50 -3.00
C TRP A 19 7.05 -10.57 -3.60
N ASP A 20 6.58 -11.82 -3.65
CA ASP A 20 7.33 -12.92 -4.29
C ASP A 20 7.62 -12.65 -5.78
N THR A 21 6.76 -11.88 -6.45
CA THR A 21 6.95 -11.43 -7.85
C THR A 21 7.92 -10.25 -7.94
N THR A 22 9.11 -10.43 -7.38
CA THR A 22 10.15 -9.40 -7.37
C THR A 22 10.89 -9.30 -8.70
N ARG A 23 11.12 -8.07 -9.15
CA ARG A 23 12.04 -7.76 -10.26
C ARG A 23 13.24 -7.01 -9.69
N CYS A 24 14.43 -7.45 -10.08
CA CYS A 24 15.69 -6.83 -9.72
C CYS A 24 16.42 -6.48 -11.01
N VAL A 25 17.14 -5.36 -11.00
CA VAL A 25 18.06 -4.97 -12.07
C VAL A 25 19.42 -4.74 -11.46
N VAL A 26 20.45 -5.39 -12.00
CA VAL A 26 21.84 -5.22 -11.57
C VAL A 26 22.58 -4.39 -12.62
N GLY A 27 22.87 -3.14 -12.27
CA GLY A 27 23.53 -2.18 -13.15
C GLY A 27 24.90 -1.75 -12.64
N ASP A 28 25.72 -1.23 -13.54
CA ASP A 28 26.97 -0.55 -13.21
C ASP A 28 26.67 0.87 -12.74
N VAL A 29 27.26 1.27 -11.61
CA VAL A 29 27.00 2.60 -11.02
C VAL A 29 27.52 3.72 -11.92
N GLU A 30 28.62 3.51 -12.66
CA GLU A 30 29.23 4.54 -13.50
C GLU A 30 28.54 4.65 -14.87
N THR A 31 28.18 3.53 -15.49
CA THR A 31 27.60 3.53 -16.84
C THR A 31 26.07 3.49 -16.85
N GLY A 32 25.45 3.00 -15.78
CA GLY A 32 24.01 2.72 -15.70
C GLY A 32 23.56 1.55 -16.60
N GLU A 33 24.49 0.84 -17.23
CA GLU A 33 24.20 -0.31 -18.08
C GLU A 33 24.05 -1.57 -17.22
N GLU A 34 23.17 -2.48 -17.66
CA GLU A 34 23.01 -3.78 -17.02
C GLU A 34 24.29 -4.60 -17.16
N ILE A 35 24.84 -5.04 -16.03
CA ILE A 35 26.18 -5.65 -15.99
C ILE A 35 26.19 -7.07 -16.54
N THR A 36 25.18 -7.86 -16.20
CA THR A 36 25.06 -9.24 -16.63
C THR A 36 23.61 -9.53 -17.01
N PRO A 37 23.32 -10.08 -18.20
CA PRO A 37 21.94 -10.36 -18.60
C PRO A 37 21.38 -11.67 -17.99
N ASN A 38 22.21 -12.42 -17.23
CA ASN A 38 21.91 -13.80 -16.82
C ASN A 38 21.95 -14.00 -15.29
N TYR A 39 21.66 -12.98 -14.48
CA TYR A 39 21.44 -13.18 -13.04
C TYR A 39 20.05 -13.75 -12.77
N SER A 40 19.90 -14.46 -11.65
CA SER A 40 18.60 -14.79 -11.09
C SER A 40 18.28 -13.78 -9.98
N CYS A 41 17.02 -13.36 -9.87
CA CYS A 41 16.54 -12.68 -8.67
C CYS A 41 15.29 -13.40 -8.16
N THR A 42 15.32 -13.78 -6.89
CA THR A 42 14.21 -14.46 -6.23
C THR A 42 13.89 -13.73 -4.94
N ALA A 43 12.61 -13.54 -4.66
CA ALA A 43 12.14 -13.00 -3.40
C ALA A 43 11.29 -14.04 -2.67
N ASN A 44 11.37 -14.01 -1.36
CA ASN A 44 10.56 -14.80 -0.46
C ASN A 44 9.94 -13.86 0.57
N SER A 45 8.64 -13.61 0.42
CA SER A 45 7.84 -12.77 1.31
C SER A 45 7.63 -13.36 2.70
N ASP A 46 7.72 -14.68 2.87
CA ASP A 46 7.59 -15.33 4.18
C ASP A 46 8.80 -15.03 5.08
N ASP A 47 10.00 -15.01 4.49
CA ASP A 47 11.26 -14.78 5.20
C ASP A 47 11.80 -13.34 5.02
N MET A 48 11.08 -12.48 4.29
CA MET A 48 11.49 -11.11 3.94
C MET A 48 12.88 -11.05 3.27
N THR A 49 13.21 -12.03 2.43
CA THR A 49 14.53 -12.13 1.78
C THR A 49 14.47 -11.97 0.27
N ILE A 50 15.52 -11.37 -0.28
CA ILE A 50 15.78 -11.29 -1.72
C ILE A 50 17.15 -11.91 -1.96
N VAL A 51 17.22 -12.88 -2.87
CA VAL A 51 18.45 -13.56 -3.27
C VAL A 51 18.73 -13.29 -4.74
N ILE A 52 19.91 -12.74 -5.01
CA ILE A 52 20.41 -12.45 -6.35
C ILE A 52 21.60 -13.36 -6.61
N GLU A 53 21.50 -14.24 -7.59
CA GLU A 53 22.57 -15.16 -7.98
C GLU A 53 23.17 -14.76 -9.32
N ASP A 54 24.41 -15.20 -9.57
CA ASP A 54 25.08 -15.05 -10.86
C ASP A 54 25.20 -13.59 -11.34
N TYR A 55 25.14 -12.64 -10.41
CA TYR A 55 25.28 -11.21 -10.66
C TYR A 55 26.73 -10.78 -10.97
N VAL A 56 27.70 -11.67 -10.71
CA VAL A 56 29.12 -11.49 -11.03
C VAL A 56 29.62 -12.57 -11.98
N ASP A 57 30.47 -12.19 -12.92
CA ASP A 57 31.17 -13.10 -13.82
C ASP A 57 32.67 -12.78 -13.93
N SER A 58 33.40 -13.59 -14.70
CA SER A 58 34.84 -13.43 -14.90
C SER A 58 35.26 -12.24 -15.75
N THR A 59 34.31 -11.54 -16.39
CA THR A 59 34.57 -10.38 -17.25
C THR A 59 34.52 -9.05 -16.49
N LEU A 60 33.93 -9.06 -15.29
CA LEU A 60 33.91 -7.91 -14.40
C LEU A 60 35.31 -7.59 -13.86
N ALA A 61 35.67 -6.31 -13.93
CA ALA A 61 36.90 -5.82 -13.33
C ALA A 61 36.81 -5.87 -11.80
N GLY A 62 37.96 -6.04 -11.14
CA GLY A 62 38.00 -5.90 -9.69
C GLY A 62 37.69 -4.46 -9.28
N ASN A 63 36.96 -4.30 -8.16
CA ASN A 63 36.48 -3.02 -7.64
C ASN A 63 35.42 -2.31 -8.50
N THR A 64 34.68 -3.03 -9.33
CA THR A 64 33.45 -2.49 -9.94
C THR A 64 32.39 -2.27 -8.86
N ASP A 65 31.76 -1.10 -8.88
CA ASP A 65 30.61 -0.77 -8.04
C ASP A 65 29.31 -1.15 -8.77
N PHE A 66 28.38 -1.77 -8.05
CA PHE A 66 27.11 -2.26 -8.60
C PHE A 66 25.94 -1.52 -7.94
N GLU A 67 24.92 -1.20 -8.74
CA GLU A 67 23.62 -0.76 -8.28
C GLU A 67 22.60 -1.88 -8.45
N ILE A 68 21.83 -2.15 -7.41
CA ILE A 68 20.74 -3.14 -7.44
C ILE A 68 19.44 -2.37 -7.25
N SER A 69 18.62 -2.33 -8.29
CA SER A 69 17.29 -1.73 -8.27
C SER A 69 16.23 -2.81 -8.06
N ILE A 70 15.39 -2.66 -7.03
CA ILE A 70 14.30 -3.61 -6.70
C ILE A 70 12.97 -2.84 -6.72
N SER A 71 11.98 -3.34 -7.45
CA SER A 71 10.70 -2.63 -7.65
C SER A 71 9.52 -3.18 -6.84
N SER A 72 9.73 -4.22 -6.05
CA SER A 72 8.70 -5.02 -5.35
C SER A 72 8.71 -4.86 -3.82
N ILE A 73 9.27 -3.76 -3.34
CA ILE A 73 9.30 -3.44 -1.92
C ILE A 73 8.35 -2.27 -1.67
N ARG A 74 7.41 -2.46 -0.75
CA ARG A 74 6.53 -1.41 -0.25
C ARG A 74 7.03 -0.92 1.09
N ASN A 75 7.13 0.40 1.24
CA ASN A 75 7.47 1.05 2.51
C ASN A 75 6.37 0.81 3.57
N PRO A 76 6.70 0.96 4.87
CA PRO A 76 5.69 1.03 5.91
C PRO A 76 4.75 2.24 5.73
N GLY A 77 3.56 2.16 6.32
CA GLY A 77 2.59 3.27 6.32
C GLY A 77 2.93 4.41 7.30
N THR A 78 3.96 4.24 8.15
CA THR A 78 4.41 5.25 9.13
C THR A 78 5.94 5.37 9.18
N PHE A 79 6.44 6.55 9.60
CA PHE A 79 7.87 6.88 9.62
C PHE A 79 8.63 6.36 10.84
N ASP A 80 7.94 5.85 11.87
CA ASP A 80 8.57 5.44 13.12
C ASP A 80 9.01 3.97 13.03
N ILE A 81 9.97 3.71 12.14
CA ILE A 81 10.56 2.39 11.95
C ILE A 81 12.05 2.43 12.32
N ASP A 82 12.46 1.55 13.22
CA ASP A 82 13.87 1.25 13.50
C ASP A 82 14.25 0.02 12.67
N ALA A 83 14.56 0.26 11.39
CA ALA A 83 14.62 -0.80 10.39
C ALA A 83 16.05 -1.01 9.89
N THR A 84 16.55 -2.26 10.00
CA THR A 84 17.93 -2.63 9.64
C THR A 84 17.94 -3.60 8.45
N LEU A 85 18.52 -3.19 7.33
CA LEU A 85 18.75 -4.07 6.19
C LEU A 85 19.97 -4.96 6.46
N GLY A 86 19.78 -6.27 6.40
CA GLY A 86 20.87 -7.25 6.44
C GLY A 86 21.39 -7.57 5.05
N ILE A 87 22.72 -7.65 4.89
CA ILE A 87 23.36 -7.99 3.61
C ILE A 87 24.37 -9.11 3.85
N GLU A 88 24.22 -10.21 3.11
CA GLU A 88 25.10 -11.37 3.22
C GLU A 88 25.54 -11.84 1.84
N SER A 89 26.78 -12.30 1.73
CA SER A 89 27.26 -13.03 0.56
C SER A 89 27.20 -14.53 0.83
N LEU A 90 26.68 -15.28 -0.13
CA LEU A 90 26.61 -16.72 -0.12
C LEU A 90 27.48 -17.28 -1.24
N SER A 91 28.09 -18.44 -1.05
CA SER A 91 28.82 -19.14 -2.11
C SER A 91 27.91 -19.93 -3.07
N SER A 92 26.59 -19.88 -2.85
CA SER A 92 25.45 -20.29 -3.71
C SER A 92 24.15 -20.08 -2.92
N ALA A 93 22.97 -20.01 -3.55
CA ALA A 93 21.72 -19.77 -2.82
C ALA A 93 21.43 -20.73 -1.65
N ASN A 94 22.02 -21.94 -1.67
CA ASN A 94 21.83 -22.97 -0.65
C ASN A 94 23.07 -23.20 0.24
N ALA A 95 24.08 -22.33 0.17
CA ALA A 95 25.35 -22.55 0.86
C ALA A 95 25.25 -22.36 2.38
N VAL A 96 25.79 -23.33 3.13
CA VAL A 96 26.06 -23.21 4.57
C VAL A 96 27.41 -22.53 4.76
N GLY A 97 27.42 -21.19 4.69
CA GLY A 97 28.65 -20.40 4.75
C GLY A 97 28.46 -18.92 4.44
N ALA A 98 27.37 -18.32 4.93
CA ALA A 98 27.10 -16.90 4.72
C ALA A 98 28.22 -16.04 5.32
N VAL A 99 28.76 -15.15 4.51
CA VAL A 99 29.64 -14.08 4.97
C VAL A 99 28.75 -12.87 5.19
N ASP A 100 28.55 -12.50 6.46
CA ASP A 100 27.90 -11.26 6.84
C ASP A 100 28.70 -10.07 6.29
N LEU A 101 28.11 -9.36 5.33
CA LEU A 101 28.70 -8.15 4.75
C LEU A 101 28.36 -6.91 5.58
N GLY A 102 27.48 -7.07 6.57
CA GLY A 102 27.09 -6.08 7.53
C GLY A 102 25.61 -5.78 7.51
N GLN A 103 25.26 -4.83 8.36
CA GLN A 103 23.91 -4.33 8.54
C GLN A 103 23.88 -2.84 8.26
N LYS A 104 22.79 -2.38 7.65
CA LYS A 104 22.57 -0.97 7.38
C LYS A 104 21.31 -0.49 8.08
N ASP A 105 21.48 0.43 9.02
CA ASP A 105 20.35 1.18 9.56
C ASP A 105 19.80 2.10 8.47
N LEU A 106 18.54 1.85 8.09
CA LEU A 106 17.88 2.58 7.03
C LEU A 106 17.38 3.95 7.50
N LYS A 107 17.16 4.14 8.80
CA LYS A 107 16.67 5.40 9.38
C LYS A 107 17.61 6.58 9.13
N ASP A 108 18.91 6.30 9.16
CA ASP A 108 19.96 7.31 8.98
C ASP A 108 20.32 7.57 7.51
N THR A 109 19.84 6.73 6.58
CA THR A 109 20.28 6.78 5.18
C THR A 109 19.18 6.86 4.14
N MET A 110 17.95 6.51 4.48
CA MET A 110 16.81 6.65 3.58
C MET A 110 15.92 7.80 4.02
N SER A 111 15.55 8.66 3.06
CA SER A 111 14.37 9.51 3.23
C SER A 111 13.15 8.63 3.02
N PHE A 112 12.72 7.94 4.08
CA PHE A 112 11.46 7.19 4.01
C PHE A 112 10.33 8.15 3.63
N VAL A 113 9.37 7.63 2.87
CA VAL A 113 8.08 8.27 2.64
C VAL A 113 7.05 7.21 2.97
N ASN A 114 6.10 7.55 3.85
CA ASN A 114 4.98 6.66 4.17
C ASN A 114 4.33 6.13 2.90
N THR A 115 3.88 4.90 2.95
CA THR A 115 2.99 4.40 1.91
C THR A 115 1.64 5.12 2.00
N THR A 116 1.26 5.76 0.89
CA THR A 116 0.09 6.64 0.82
C THR A 116 -1.03 6.07 -0.03
N ILE A 117 -2.20 6.66 0.13
CA ILE A 117 -3.28 6.57 -0.85
C ILE A 117 -3.03 7.62 -1.93
N ASP A 118 -2.97 7.22 -3.19
CA ASP A 118 -2.71 8.11 -4.34
C ASP A 118 -3.91 8.95 -4.70
N ALA A 119 -5.10 8.35 -4.71
CA ALA A 119 -6.34 9.05 -4.99
C ALA A 119 -7.42 8.67 -4.00
N PHE A 120 -8.12 9.68 -3.50
CA PHE A 120 -9.29 9.52 -2.64
C PHE A 120 -10.37 10.50 -3.03
N THR A 121 -11.53 9.99 -3.41
CA THR A 121 -12.69 10.82 -3.78
C THR A 121 -13.93 10.39 -3.02
N VAL A 122 -14.82 11.36 -2.83
CA VAL A 122 -16.10 11.19 -2.14
C VAL A 122 -17.18 11.87 -2.94
N VAL A 123 -18.23 11.12 -3.28
CA VAL A 123 -19.39 11.61 -4.01
C VAL A 123 -20.64 11.38 -3.19
N ALA A 124 -21.35 12.45 -2.85
CA ALA A 124 -22.65 12.35 -2.20
C ALA A 124 -23.73 12.02 -3.25
N GLU A 125 -24.64 11.11 -2.91
CA GLU A 125 -25.83 10.82 -3.72
C GLU A 125 -26.72 12.06 -3.91
N SER A 126 -26.77 12.91 -2.90
CA SER A 126 -27.47 14.18 -2.92
C SER A 126 -26.70 15.20 -2.08
N THR A 127 -26.64 16.43 -2.58
CA THR A 127 -26.01 17.58 -1.91
C THR A 127 -27.03 18.51 -1.25
N ALA A 128 -28.31 18.13 -1.24
CA ALA A 128 -29.37 18.93 -0.63
C ALA A 128 -29.21 18.98 0.90
N VAL A 129 -29.32 20.19 1.47
CA VAL A 129 -29.25 20.40 2.92
C VAL A 129 -30.27 19.56 3.68
N GLY A 130 -29.84 18.91 4.76
CA GLY A 130 -30.67 18.09 5.62
C GLY A 130 -31.17 16.78 5.00
N ASN A 131 -30.80 16.46 3.75
CA ASN A 131 -31.25 15.27 3.06
C ASN A 131 -30.97 14.01 3.89
N PHE A 132 -32.00 13.16 4.02
CA PHE A 132 -31.93 11.92 4.77
C PHE A 132 -33.08 10.97 4.36
N PRO A 133 -32.81 9.66 4.21
CA PRO A 133 -31.47 9.05 4.17
C PRO A 133 -30.73 9.45 2.89
N THR A 134 -29.42 9.60 2.98
CA THR A 134 -28.53 9.78 1.82
C THR A 134 -27.35 8.82 1.94
N SER A 135 -26.70 8.55 0.82
CA SER A 135 -25.48 7.76 0.76
C SER A 135 -24.30 8.55 0.18
N TYR A 136 -23.09 8.08 0.50
CA TYR A 136 -21.83 8.63 0.00
C TYR A 136 -21.01 7.48 -0.58
N THR A 137 -20.56 7.63 -1.81
CA THR A 137 -19.67 6.70 -2.50
C THR A 137 -18.23 7.18 -2.36
N PHE A 138 -17.36 6.26 -1.97
CA PHE A 138 -15.95 6.47 -1.74
C PHE A 138 -15.16 5.68 -2.78
N THR A 139 -14.18 6.33 -3.40
CA THR A 139 -13.22 5.67 -4.28
C THR A 139 -11.82 5.89 -3.71
N VAL A 140 -11.10 4.79 -3.47
CA VAL A 140 -9.78 4.78 -2.81
C VAL A 140 -8.81 4.02 -3.70
N GLN A 141 -7.71 4.67 -4.06
CA GLN A 141 -6.60 4.07 -4.81
C GLN A 141 -5.34 4.07 -3.93
N PRO A 142 -5.02 2.98 -3.22
CA PRO A 142 -3.74 2.84 -2.52
C PRO A 142 -2.57 2.85 -3.51
N ARG A 143 -1.33 3.08 -3.05
CA ARG A 143 -0.10 2.98 -3.88
C ARG A 143 0.33 1.55 -4.22
N GLY A 144 -0.34 0.55 -3.68
CA GLY A 144 0.02 -0.86 -3.86
C GLY A 144 -1.13 -1.78 -3.48
N GLU A 145 -0.83 -3.08 -3.37
CA GLU A 145 -1.82 -4.08 -2.96
C GLU A 145 -2.25 -3.92 -1.50
N ILE A 146 -3.50 -4.28 -1.23
CA ILE A 146 -3.98 -4.47 0.12
C ILE A 146 -3.89 -5.94 0.47
N ASP A 147 -3.17 -6.23 1.55
CA ASP A 147 -2.92 -7.58 2.00
C ASP A 147 -4.21 -8.26 2.50
N LYS A 148 -4.20 -9.59 2.52
CA LYS A 148 -5.28 -10.38 3.09
C LYS A 148 -5.55 -9.97 4.55
N ASP A 149 -6.80 -10.06 4.98
CA ASP A 149 -7.27 -9.75 6.33
C ASP A 149 -7.12 -8.27 6.76
N SER A 150 -6.75 -7.39 5.82
CA SER A 150 -6.72 -5.94 6.02
C SER A 150 -8.13 -5.35 6.19
N TYR A 151 -8.20 -4.14 6.73
CA TYR A 151 -9.45 -3.40 6.90
C TYR A 151 -9.27 -1.90 6.65
N LEU A 152 -10.38 -1.21 6.36
CA LEU A 152 -10.39 0.24 6.18
C LEU A 152 -11.10 0.94 7.34
N ILE A 153 -10.67 2.15 7.66
CA ILE A 153 -11.41 3.09 8.51
C ILE A 153 -11.68 4.35 7.70
N VAL A 154 -12.97 4.71 7.60
CA VAL A 154 -13.41 5.97 7.00
C VAL A 154 -13.85 6.90 8.11
N LYS A 155 -13.29 8.11 8.12
CA LYS A 155 -13.64 9.17 9.06
C LYS A 155 -14.43 10.25 8.37
N PHE A 156 -15.61 10.52 8.94
CA PHE A 156 -16.52 11.55 8.46
C PHE A 156 -16.20 12.90 9.14
N PRO A 157 -16.37 14.02 8.41
CA PRO A 157 -16.31 15.33 9.02
C PRO A 157 -17.56 15.55 9.91
N ASN A 158 -17.46 16.44 10.89
CA ASN A 158 -18.48 16.60 11.94
C ASN A 158 -19.84 17.09 11.41
N GLU A 159 -19.87 17.69 10.22
CA GLU A 159 -21.09 18.18 9.58
C GLU A 159 -21.97 17.04 9.03
N ILE A 160 -21.38 15.89 8.68
CA ILE A 160 -22.10 14.72 8.18
C ILE A 160 -22.52 13.87 9.38
N ILE A 161 -23.81 13.59 9.49
CA ILE A 161 -24.35 12.85 10.63
C ILE A 161 -24.61 11.41 10.22
N ILE A 162 -24.01 10.46 10.95
CA ILE A 162 -24.44 9.07 10.92
C ILE A 162 -25.77 8.97 11.67
N HIS A 163 -26.87 8.78 10.94
CA HIS A 163 -28.21 8.92 11.54
C HIS A 163 -28.72 7.64 12.20
N ASP A 164 -28.40 6.48 11.63
CA ASP A 164 -28.84 5.17 12.11
C ASP A 164 -27.69 4.17 11.94
N SER A 165 -26.89 4.00 13.00
CA SER A 165 -25.72 3.12 12.98
C SER A 165 -26.11 1.67 12.72
N ASP A 166 -27.19 1.18 13.32
CA ASP A 166 -27.60 -0.21 13.19
C ASP A 166 -28.04 -0.55 11.76
N LYS A 167 -28.72 0.38 11.08
CA LYS A 167 -29.03 0.20 9.65
C LYS A 167 -27.81 0.35 8.77
N LEU A 168 -26.95 1.34 9.03
CA LEU A 168 -25.70 1.53 8.29
C LEU A 168 -24.83 0.27 8.34
N GLU A 169 -24.59 -0.28 9.53
CA GLU A 169 -23.75 -1.48 9.72
C GLU A 169 -24.28 -2.71 8.96
N LYS A 170 -25.61 -2.79 8.74
CA LYS A 170 -26.27 -3.91 8.03
C LYS A 170 -26.27 -3.78 6.51
N SER A 171 -26.08 -2.58 5.98
CA SER A 171 -26.28 -2.30 4.55
C SER A 171 -25.09 -1.60 3.88
N CYS A 172 -24.03 -1.32 4.62
CA CYS A 172 -22.87 -0.65 4.08
C CYS A 172 -22.17 -1.47 2.99
N GLY A 173 -21.40 -0.77 2.18
CA GLY A 173 -20.45 -1.36 1.26
C GLY A 173 -21.03 -1.71 -0.10
N THR A 174 -22.30 -1.47 -0.42
CA THR A 174 -22.81 -1.82 -1.77
C THR A 174 -22.96 -0.57 -2.65
N PRO A 175 -22.34 -0.50 -3.85
CA PRO A 175 -21.52 -1.54 -4.53
C PRO A 175 -20.14 -1.74 -3.87
N LEU A 176 -19.56 -2.94 -4.04
CA LEU A 176 -18.15 -3.26 -3.70
C LEU A 176 -17.38 -3.45 -5.01
N VAL A 177 -16.35 -2.65 -5.25
CA VAL A 177 -15.41 -2.83 -6.38
C VAL A 177 -14.02 -3.12 -5.83
N ASP A 178 -13.31 -4.08 -6.46
CA ASP A 178 -11.97 -4.57 -6.09
C ASP A 178 -11.80 -5.06 -4.64
N PHE A 179 -12.90 -5.36 -3.95
CA PHE A 179 -12.88 -6.21 -2.77
C PHE A 179 -12.81 -7.68 -3.19
N THR A 180 -12.01 -8.48 -2.49
CA THR A 180 -11.90 -9.92 -2.76
C THR A 180 -13.01 -10.74 -2.10
N ASN A 181 -13.85 -10.08 -1.30
CA ASN A 181 -15.07 -10.63 -0.75
C ASN A 181 -16.29 -9.90 -1.31
N TYR A 182 -17.36 -10.64 -1.58
CA TYR A 182 -18.64 -10.12 -2.07
C TYR A 182 -19.46 -9.41 -0.98
N ARG A 183 -18.99 -9.45 0.27
CA ARG A 183 -19.59 -8.78 1.42
C ARG A 183 -18.50 -8.18 2.30
N VAL A 184 -18.84 -7.05 2.90
CA VAL A 184 -18.08 -6.44 3.99
C VAL A 184 -18.92 -6.44 5.27
N ALA A 185 -18.26 -6.28 6.41
CA ALA A 185 -18.91 -5.98 7.67
C ALA A 185 -18.47 -4.60 8.14
N CYS A 186 -19.44 -3.72 8.43
CA CYS A 186 -19.12 -2.41 8.98
C CYS A 186 -19.40 -2.31 10.46
N ARG A 187 -18.62 -1.47 11.13
CA ARG A 187 -18.82 -1.07 12.51
C ARG A 187 -18.70 0.45 12.64
N VAL A 188 -19.69 1.08 13.24
CA VAL A 188 -19.70 2.51 13.52
C VAL A 188 -19.10 2.76 14.89
N THR A 189 -18.22 3.74 15.01
CA THR A 189 -17.72 4.24 16.30
C THR A 189 -17.55 5.75 16.22
N GLY A 190 -18.48 6.49 16.84
CA GLY A 190 -18.50 7.96 16.70
C GLY A 190 -18.74 8.38 15.25
N GLN A 191 -17.80 9.13 14.68
CA GLN A 191 -17.80 9.60 13.28
C GLN A 191 -16.96 8.72 12.35
N GLU A 192 -16.66 7.50 12.77
CA GLU A 192 -15.84 6.57 12.01
C GLU A 192 -16.63 5.32 11.65
N VAL A 193 -16.38 4.81 10.45
CA VAL A 193 -16.89 3.52 9.97
C VAL A 193 -15.70 2.63 9.66
N LYS A 194 -15.53 1.57 10.44
CA LYS A 194 -14.56 0.51 10.19
C LYS A 194 -15.19 -0.52 9.25
N ILE A 195 -14.59 -0.76 8.09
CA ILE A 195 -15.01 -1.72 7.08
C ILE A 195 -14.06 -2.92 7.13
N THR A 196 -14.58 -4.07 7.52
CA THR A 196 -13.86 -5.34 7.67
C THR A 196 -14.40 -6.38 6.68
N LYS A 197 -13.74 -7.53 6.60
CA LYS A 197 -14.13 -8.68 5.78
C LYS A 197 -14.01 -8.53 4.27
N GLY A 198 -13.66 -7.34 3.81
CA GLY A 198 -13.45 -7.04 2.40
C GLY A 198 -12.31 -7.85 1.76
N PHE A 199 -11.32 -8.25 2.58
CA PHE A 199 -10.11 -8.94 2.16
C PHE A 199 -9.86 -10.27 2.90
N ASP A 200 -10.90 -10.88 3.49
CA ASP A 200 -10.76 -12.13 4.28
C ASP A 200 -10.36 -13.34 3.42
N TYR A 201 -10.71 -13.35 2.14
CA TYR A 201 -10.41 -14.48 1.25
C TYR A 201 -8.98 -14.40 0.71
N ALA A 202 -8.61 -13.22 0.19
CA ALA A 202 -7.30 -12.91 -0.38
C ALA A 202 -7.03 -11.41 -0.29
N GLY A 203 -5.77 -11.00 -0.42
CA GLY A 203 -5.42 -9.61 -0.72
C GLY A 203 -5.87 -9.21 -2.12
N THR A 204 -5.79 -7.93 -2.45
CA THR A 204 -6.11 -7.45 -3.80
C THR A 204 -5.11 -8.01 -4.81
N THR A 205 -5.59 -8.63 -5.89
CA THR A 205 -4.75 -9.25 -6.93
C THR A 205 -4.76 -8.48 -8.25
N ASN A 206 -5.48 -7.36 -8.33
CA ASN A 206 -5.65 -6.56 -9.56
C ASN A 206 -4.53 -5.53 -9.73
N MET A 207 -3.31 -5.94 -9.42
CA MET A 207 -2.11 -5.21 -9.83
C MET A 207 -1.95 -5.37 -11.34
N THR A 208 -2.16 -4.28 -12.10
CA THR A 208 -2.04 -4.34 -13.57
C THR A 208 -0.66 -3.87 -13.98
N ASP A 209 0.10 -4.70 -14.69
CA ASP A 209 1.36 -4.30 -15.31
C ASP A 209 1.04 -3.18 -16.34
N ILE A 210 1.59 -1.99 -16.13
CA ILE A 210 1.48 -0.89 -17.09
C ILE A 210 2.74 -0.87 -17.96
N SER A 211 2.57 -0.44 -19.21
CA SER A 211 3.54 -0.64 -20.29
C SER A 211 4.95 -0.07 -20.07
N ASP A 212 5.15 0.74 -19.04
CA ASP A 212 6.45 1.27 -18.61
C ASP A 212 7.17 0.38 -17.58
N GLY A 213 6.60 -0.78 -17.24
CA GLY A 213 7.15 -1.72 -16.27
C GLY A 213 6.79 -1.40 -14.81
N SER A 214 5.93 -0.41 -14.57
CA SER A 214 5.36 -0.16 -13.24
C SER A 214 4.04 -0.91 -13.04
N ILE A 215 3.55 -0.95 -11.80
CA ILE A 215 2.36 -1.72 -11.43
C ILE A 215 1.26 -0.75 -10.98
N ALA A 216 0.10 -0.80 -11.64
CA ALA A 216 -1.06 -0.02 -11.26
C ALA A 216 -1.81 -0.69 -10.09
N PRO A 217 -2.01 0.01 -8.97
CA PRO A 217 -2.72 -0.52 -7.81
C PRO A 217 -4.25 -0.60 -8.02
N PRO A 218 -4.96 -1.41 -7.23
CA PRO A 218 -6.41 -1.59 -7.34
C PRO A 218 -7.20 -0.31 -7.02
N ILE A 219 -8.42 -0.18 -7.55
CA ILE A 219 -9.32 0.93 -7.26
C ILE A 219 -10.52 0.41 -6.48
N ILE A 220 -10.57 0.76 -5.20
CA ILE A 220 -11.57 0.26 -4.28
C ILE A 220 -12.73 1.24 -4.25
N GLU A 221 -13.93 0.77 -4.57
CA GLU A 221 -15.15 1.56 -4.48
C GLU A 221 -16.13 0.94 -3.48
N PHE A 222 -16.69 1.77 -2.61
CA PHE A 222 -17.76 1.37 -1.71
C PHE A 222 -18.68 2.53 -1.34
N THR A 223 -19.93 2.20 -0.99
CA THR A 223 -20.92 3.19 -0.55
C THR A 223 -21.29 3.01 0.93
N ILE A 224 -21.35 4.12 1.66
CA ILE A 224 -21.86 4.18 3.04
C ILE A 224 -23.24 4.86 3.04
N PRO A 225 -24.32 4.12 3.39
CA PRO A 225 -25.68 4.64 3.42
C PRO A 225 -26.09 5.19 4.81
N TYR A 226 -27.34 5.66 4.91
CA TYR A 226 -27.97 6.14 6.16
C TYR A 226 -27.25 7.32 6.83
N LEU A 227 -26.65 8.15 5.98
CA LEU A 227 -26.05 9.41 6.36
C LEU A 227 -27.09 10.54 6.24
N ARG A 228 -26.80 11.66 6.87
CA ARG A 228 -27.57 12.90 6.78
C ARG A 228 -26.64 14.07 6.49
N ASN A 229 -26.99 14.84 5.46
CA ASN A 229 -26.31 16.09 5.12
C ASN A 229 -26.54 17.16 6.21
N PRO A 230 -25.64 18.13 6.37
CA PRO A 230 -25.84 19.25 7.29
C PRO A 230 -27.13 19.99 6.96
N ARG A 231 -27.79 20.50 8.01
CA ARG A 231 -29.08 21.20 7.88
C ARG A 231 -28.96 22.61 7.31
N THR A 232 -27.74 23.12 7.19
CA THR A 232 -27.41 24.43 6.65
C THR A 232 -26.56 24.25 5.40
N SER A 233 -26.61 25.21 4.49
CA SER A 233 -25.69 25.25 3.35
C SER A 233 -24.27 25.38 3.86
N VAL A 234 -23.35 24.68 3.22
CA VAL A 234 -21.93 24.73 3.53
C VAL A 234 -21.19 24.69 2.20
N ASP A 235 -20.32 25.66 1.95
CA ASP A 235 -19.55 25.74 0.71
C ASP A 235 -18.62 24.52 0.53
N ALA A 236 -18.12 23.97 1.64
CA ALA A 236 -17.44 22.68 1.71
C ALA A 236 -17.55 22.10 3.12
N THR A 237 -17.84 20.81 3.27
CA THR A 237 -17.71 20.10 4.55
C THR A 237 -16.27 20.13 5.06
N GLY A 238 -16.04 19.72 6.31
CA GLY A 238 -14.71 19.25 6.69
C GLY A 238 -14.20 18.13 5.78
N ALA A 239 -12.90 17.85 5.88
CA ALA A 239 -12.23 16.80 5.14
C ALA A 239 -12.72 15.40 5.57
N PHE A 240 -13.03 14.56 4.58
CA PHE A 240 -13.10 13.13 4.80
C PHE A 240 -11.68 12.55 4.88
N ASN A 241 -11.52 11.46 5.62
CA ASN A 241 -10.25 10.74 5.68
C ASN A 241 -10.49 9.24 5.57
N VAL A 242 -9.51 8.52 5.02
CA VAL A 242 -9.48 7.07 4.95
C VAL A 242 -8.09 6.57 5.31
N THR A 243 -8.05 5.47 6.06
CA THR A 243 -6.81 4.78 6.43
C THR A 243 -7.03 3.29 6.29
N ILE A 244 -6.02 2.59 5.75
CA ILE A 244 -6.03 1.13 5.60
C ILE A 244 -5.04 0.55 6.60
N TYR A 245 -5.46 -0.52 7.27
CA TYR A 245 -4.69 -1.23 8.27
C TYR A 245 -4.55 -2.70 7.88
N ASN A 246 -3.43 -3.31 8.28
CA ASN A 246 -3.22 -4.75 8.17
C ASN A 246 -3.93 -5.52 9.31
N ASN A 247 -3.75 -6.84 9.32
CA ASN A 247 -4.31 -7.73 10.35
C ASN A 247 -3.70 -7.52 11.76
N ALA A 248 -2.50 -6.94 11.86
CA ALA A 248 -1.84 -6.57 13.11
C ALA A 248 -2.34 -5.22 13.69
N ASN A 249 -3.22 -4.51 12.97
CA ASN A 249 -3.69 -3.15 13.28
C ASN A 249 -2.64 -2.05 13.08
N GLU A 250 -1.66 -2.29 12.22
CA GLU A 250 -0.69 -1.29 11.80
C GLU A 250 -1.19 -0.57 10.55
N ILE A 251 -0.85 0.71 10.42
CA ILE A 251 -1.22 1.51 9.26
C ILE A 251 -0.41 1.04 8.05
N THR A 252 -1.09 0.61 7.00
CA THR A 252 -0.48 0.22 5.73
C THR A 252 -0.55 1.34 4.71
N TYR A 253 -1.69 2.03 4.63
CA TYR A 253 -1.88 3.17 3.74
C TYR A 253 -2.59 4.32 4.46
N LEU A 254 -2.00 5.50 4.37
CA LEU A 254 -2.55 6.73 4.92
C LEU A 254 -2.94 7.70 3.80
N TRP A 255 -4.13 8.28 3.88
CA TRP A 255 -4.43 9.49 3.13
C TRP A 255 -3.83 10.70 3.86
N ASN A 256 -2.72 11.23 3.32
CA ASN A 256 -1.98 12.36 3.89
C ASN A 256 -1.91 13.58 2.94
N SER A 257 -2.71 13.60 1.87
CA SER A 257 -2.78 14.74 0.95
C SER A 257 -3.45 15.95 1.62
N THR A 258 -2.94 17.14 1.32
CA THR A 258 -3.56 18.41 1.71
C THR A 258 -4.94 18.60 1.10
N ASP A 259 -5.22 17.92 -0.02
CA ASP A 259 -6.43 18.07 -0.82
C ASP A 259 -7.43 16.96 -0.50
N SER A 260 -7.70 16.78 0.80
CA SER A 260 -8.69 15.80 1.25
C SER A 260 -10.07 16.11 0.67
N PRO A 261 -10.83 15.10 0.20
CA PRO A 261 -12.11 15.33 -0.44
C PRO A 261 -13.08 16.00 0.54
N THR A 262 -13.85 16.94 0.02
CA THR A 262 -14.93 17.64 0.71
C THR A 262 -16.17 17.64 -0.18
N VAL A 263 -17.34 17.88 0.41
CA VAL A 263 -18.58 17.98 -0.36
C VAL A 263 -19.25 19.32 -0.08
N SER A 264 -19.65 20.02 -1.15
CA SER A 264 -20.43 21.26 -1.05
C SER A 264 -21.92 20.94 -0.91
N MET A 265 -22.59 21.61 0.01
CA MET A 265 -24.01 21.42 0.32
C MET A 265 -24.80 22.64 -0.11
N SER A 266 -25.68 22.46 -1.10
CA SER A 266 -26.54 23.53 -1.59
C SER A 266 -27.91 23.48 -0.91
N GLY A 267 -28.39 24.65 -0.51
CA GLY A 267 -29.81 24.81 -0.18
C GLY A 267 -30.65 24.56 -1.43
N ALA A 268 -31.87 24.03 -1.26
CA ALA A 268 -32.84 24.10 -2.35
C ALA A 268 -33.04 25.59 -2.69
N SER A 269 -32.66 25.99 -3.91
CA SER A 269 -33.09 27.27 -4.46
C SER A 269 -34.62 27.24 -4.49
N GLN A 270 -35.26 28.11 -3.69
CA GLN A 270 -36.70 28.33 -3.75
C GLN A 270 -37.10 28.95 -5.08
#